data_AF-A0A316QWJ0-F1
#
_entry.id   AF-A0A316QWJ0-F1
#
_cell.length_a   1.000
_cell.length_b   1.000
_cell.length_c   1.000
_cell.angle_alpha   90.00
_cell.angle_beta   90.00
_cell.angle_gamma   90.00
#
_symmetry.space_group_name_H-M   'P 1'
#
loop_
_entity.id
_entity.type
_entity.pdbx_description
1 polymer ?
#
loop_
_entity_poly.entity_id
_entity_poly.type
_entity_poly.pdbx_seq_one_letter_code
_entity_poly.pdbx_strand_id
1 'polypeptide(L)'
;MDILFSFLICLIATTAGGISGVGGGVIIKPVMDATSGLPVATISFLSGCTVLAMSFTSMVRSRGGEIQVEKRRGTPLALGAAVGGILGKQIFEIVLQSGGNAVRIAQQVLMILLTLGVLAYTRLRKRIV
;
A
#
# COMPACT_ATOMS: atom_id res chain seq x y z
N MET A 1 11.05 -2.41 -22.33
CA MET A 1 12.06 -2.76 -21.29
C MET A 1 11.49 -2.53 -19.89
N ASP A 2 10.15 -2.53 -19.75
CA ASP A 2 9.44 -1.89 -18.64
C ASP A 2 8.90 -2.93 -17.63
N ILE A 3 8.70 -4.17 -18.10
CA ILE A 3 8.18 -5.28 -17.30
C ILE A 3 9.25 -5.80 -16.33
N LEU A 4 10.50 -5.97 -16.78
CA LEU A 4 11.59 -6.42 -15.92
C LEU A 4 11.89 -5.41 -14.81
N PHE A 5 11.81 -4.11 -15.13
CA PHE A 5 12.00 -3.03 -14.17
C PHE A 5 10.85 -2.95 -13.16
N SER A 6 9.60 -3.03 -13.64
CA SER A 6 8.41 -3.06 -12.77
C SER A 6 8.38 -4.29 -11.87
N PHE A 7 8.82 -5.44 -12.37
CA PHE A 7 8.96 -6.67 -11.59
C PHE A 7 10.00 -6.50 -10.46
N LEU A 8 11.15 -5.90 -10.77
CA LEU A 8 12.21 -5.68 -9.77
C LEU A 8 11.77 -4.69 -8.68
N ILE A 9 11.04 -3.63 -9.06
CA ILE A 9 10.43 -2.69 -8.10
C ILE A 9 9.44 -3.42 -7.20
N CYS A 10 8.51 -4.19 -7.77
CA CYS A 10 7.54 -4.96 -7.00
C CYS A 10 8.22 -5.96 -6.07
N LEU A 11 9.28 -6.63 -6.52
CA LEU A 11 10.04 -7.57 -5.71
C LEU A 11 10.65 -6.86 -4.49
N ILE A 12 11.43 -5.80 -4.71
CA ILE A 12 12.11 -5.06 -3.65
C ILE A 12 11.09 -4.43 -2.68
N ALA A 13 10.03 -3.84 -3.21
CA ALA A 13 8.98 -3.21 -2.41
C ALA A 13 8.20 -4.24 -1.59
N THR A 14 7.95 -5.44 -2.11
CA THR A 14 7.28 -6.52 -1.37
C THR A 14 8.19 -7.10 -0.30
N THR A 15 9.48 -7.29 -0.57
CA THR A 15 10.45 -7.72 0.45
C THR A 15 10.56 -6.67 1.56
N ALA A 16 10.72 -5.39 1.21
CA ALA A 16 10.82 -4.30 2.18
C ALA A 16 9.53 -4.10 2.98
N GLY A 17 8.38 -4.13 2.30
CA GLY A 17 7.04 -4.06 2.90
C GLY A 17 6.74 -5.26 3.79
N GLY A 18 7.16 -6.45 3.36
CA GLY A 18 7.13 -7.72 4.08
C GLY A 18 7.83 -7.65 5.42
N ILE A 19 9.07 -7.17 5.39
CA ILE A 19 9.90 -6.99 6.58
C ILE A 19 9.33 -5.89 7.49
N SER A 20 8.72 -4.84 6.94
CA SER A 20 8.16 -3.73 7.72
C SER A 20 6.76 -4.03 8.28
N GLY A 21 6.05 -5.03 7.77
CA GLY A 21 4.67 -5.36 8.15
C GLY A 21 3.61 -4.37 7.65
N VAL A 22 4.02 -3.32 6.91
CA VAL A 22 3.14 -2.25 6.40
C VAL A 22 2.46 -2.64 5.09
N GLY A 23 2.96 -3.67 4.40
CA GLY A 23 2.50 -4.05 3.06
C GLY A 23 3.28 -3.32 1.97
N GLY A 24 3.71 -4.04 0.92
CA GLY A 24 4.55 -3.49 -0.15
C GLY A 24 3.90 -2.37 -0.97
N GLY A 25 2.56 -2.28 -0.99
CA GLY A 25 1.84 -1.33 -1.83
C GLY A 25 2.06 0.15 -1.51
N VAL A 26 2.41 0.48 -0.26
CA VAL A 26 2.75 1.85 0.12
C VAL A 26 4.06 2.32 -0.52
N ILE A 27 4.90 1.38 -0.97
CA ILE A 27 6.15 1.63 -1.70
C ILE A 27 5.91 1.48 -3.21
N ILE A 28 5.14 0.47 -3.65
CA ILE A 28 4.93 0.17 -5.07
C ILE A 28 4.29 1.34 -5.81
N LYS A 29 3.20 1.91 -5.28
CA LYS A 29 2.44 2.96 -5.97
C LYS A 29 3.28 4.23 -6.27
N PRO A 30 3.95 4.87 -5.29
CA PRO A 30 4.76 6.06 -5.56
C PRO A 30 6.00 5.78 -6.43
N VAL A 31 6.65 4.63 -6.27
CA VAL A 31 7.83 4.28 -7.10
C VAL A 31 7.39 4.05 -8.55
N MET A 32 6.28 3.33 -8.76
CA MET A 32 5.80 2.99 -10.09
C MET A 32 5.16 4.20 -10.78
N ASP A 33 4.48 5.09 -10.05
CA ASP A 33 4.00 6.39 -10.57
C ASP A 33 5.17 7.27 -11.07
N ALA A 34 6.35 7.18 -10.44
CA ALA A 34 7.54 7.94 -10.83
C ALA A 34 8.32 7.31 -11.99
N THR A 35 8.28 5.98 -12.18
CA THR A 35 9.21 5.29 -13.08
C THR A 35 8.59 4.59 -14.29
N SER A 36 7.31 4.22 -14.26
CA SER A 36 6.80 3.21 -15.21
C SER A 36 6.08 3.76 -16.43
N GLY A 37 5.64 5.02 -16.44
CA GLY A 37 4.83 5.58 -17.53
C GLY A 37 3.52 4.81 -17.81
N LEU A 38 3.16 3.84 -16.95
CA LEU A 38 1.99 3.00 -17.07
C LEU A 38 0.74 3.75 -16.62
N PRO A 39 -0.45 3.36 -17.09
CA PRO A 39 -1.70 3.90 -16.57
C PRO A 39 -1.79 3.70 -15.06
N VAL A 40 -2.14 4.77 -14.33
CA VAL A 40 -2.29 4.78 -12.85
C VAL A 40 -3.25 3.68 -12.36
N ALA A 41 -4.22 3.30 -13.20
CA ALA A 41 -5.13 2.18 -12.95
C ALA A 41 -4.40 0.83 -12.89
N THR A 42 -3.49 0.56 -13.83
CA THR A 42 -2.69 -0.68 -13.89
C THR A 42 -1.76 -0.77 -12.69
N ILE A 43 -1.11 0.34 -12.32
CA ILE A 43 -0.24 0.46 -11.15
C ILE A 43 -1.02 0.15 -9.87
N SER A 44 -2.19 0.76 -9.73
CA SER A 44 -3.05 0.58 -8.55
C SER A 44 -3.58 -0.85 -8.43
N PHE A 45 -3.92 -1.47 -9.57
CA PHE A 45 -4.37 -2.86 -9.59
C PHE A 45 -3.24 -3.82 -9.17
N LEU A 46 -2.06 -3.67 -9.79
CA LEU A 46 -0.89 -4.52 -9.50
C LEU A 46 -0.45 -4.40 -8.03
N SER A 47 -0.30 -3.16 -7.54
CA SER A 47 0.01 -2.88 -6.13
C SER A 47 -1.05 -3.46 -5.17
N GLY A 48 -2.34 -3.37 -5.54
CA GLY A 48 -3.44 -3.92 -4.75
C GLY A 48 -3.36 -5.44 -4.62
N CYS A 49 -3.11 -6.15 -5.73
CA CYS A 49 -2.91 -7.60 -5.73
C CYS A 49 -1.73 -8.01 -4.85
N THR A 50 -0.62 -7.27 -4.89
CA THR A 50 0.56 -7.55 -4.05
C THR A 50 0.27 -7.39 -2.56
N VAL A 51 -0.41 -6.32 -2.16
CA VAL A 51 -0.80 -6.10 -0.75
C VAL A 51 -1.79 -7.16 -0.29
N LEU A 52 -2.76 -7.53 -1.11
CA LEU A 52 -3.72 -8.60 -0.80
C LEU A 52 -3.01 -9.93 -0.54
N ALA A 53 -2.08 -10.33 -1.42
CA ALA A 53 -1.30 -11.55 -1.25
C ALA A 53 -0.47 -11.53 0.04
N MET A 54 0.13 -10.38 0.37
CA MET A 54 0.92 -10.23 1.60
C MET A 54 0.07 -10.24 2.87
N SER A 55 -1.08 -9.56 2.87
CA SER A 55 -2.04 -9.58 3.99
C SER A 55 -2.62 -10.98 4.19
N PHE A 56 -2.93 -11.69 3.10
CA PHE A 56 -3.43 -13.05 3.16
C PHE A 56 -2.39 -14.02 3.74
N THR A 57 -1.16 -14.00 3.23
CA THR A 57 -0.07 -14.84 3.75
C THR A 57 0.29 -14.51 5.20
N SER A 58 0.28 -13.23 5.58
CA SER A 58 0.49 -12.80 6.98
C SER A 58 -0.63 -13.27 7.90
N MET A 59 -1.90 -13.19 7.47
CA MET A 59 -3.04 -13.69 8.22
C MET A 59 -2.98 -15.21 8.39
N VAL A 60 -2.62 -15.95 7.35
CA VAL A 60 -2.44 -17.42 7.40
C VAL A 60 -1.31 -17.79 8.36
N ARG A 61 -0.16 -17.11 8.29
CA ARG A 61 0.98 -17.34 9.20
C ARG A 61 0.66 -16.97 10.65
N SER A 62 -0.11 -15.91 10.88
CA SER A 62 -0.50 -15.46 12.23
C SER A 62 -1.46 -16.44 12.93
N ARG A 63 -2.11 -17.36 12.21
CA ARG A 63 -2.96 -18.40 12.83
C ARG A 63 -2.18 -19.43 13.65
N GLY A 64 -0.87 -19.58 13.42
CA GLY A 64 0.00 -20.50 14.15
C GLY A 64 0.81 -19.86 15.28
N GLY A 65 0.64 -18.55 15.55
CA GLY A 65 1.33 -17.83 16.63
C GLY A 65 0.46 -17.61 17.87
N GLU A 66 1.04 -17.06 18.94
CA GLU A 66 0.36 -16.81 20.23
C GLU A 66 -0.83 -15.84 20.14
N ILE A 67 -0.88 -14.99 19.11
CA ILE A 67 -1.96 -14.03 18.89
C ILE A 67 -3.09 -14.72 18.10
N GLN A 68 -4.03 -15.32 18.82
CA GLN A 68 -5.23 -15.89 18.20
C GLN A 68 -6.13 -14.78 17.64
N VAL A 69 -6.26 -14.74 16.32
CA VAL A 69 -7.20 -13.84 15.64
C VAL A 69 -8.62 -14.29 15.98
N GLU A 70 -9.29 -13.54 16.86
CA GLU A 70 -10.65 -13.85 17.26
C GLU A 70 -11.63 -13.63 16.09
N LYS A 71 -12.04 -14.73 15.44
CA LYS A 71 -12.92 -14.72 14.27
C LYS A 71 -14.20 -13.90 14.49
N ARG A 72 -14.71 -13.85 15.72
CA ARG A 72 -15.97 -13.19 16.09
C ARG A 72 -15.89 -11.66 16.07
N ARG A 73 -14.70 -11.09 16.32
CA ARG A 73 -14.42 -9.65 16.18
C ARG A 73 -13.79 -9.31 14.83
N GLY A 74 -13.05 -10.25 14.24
CA GLY A 74 -12.35 -10.06 12.97
C GLY A 74 -13.27 -9.89 11.76
N THR A 75 -14.37 -10.64 11.66
CA THR A 75 -15.28 -10.56 10.51
C THR A 75 -16.02 -9.22 10.37
N PRO A 76 -16.60 -8.62 11.42
CA PRO A 76 -17.22 -7.30 11.29
C PRO A 76 -16.16 -6.20 11.02
N LEU A 77 -14.96 -6.31 11.60
CA LEU A 77 -13.86 -5.38 11.32
C LEU A 77 -13.40 -5.46 9.87
N ALA A 78 -13.29 -6.67 9.30
CA ALA A 78 -12.92 -6.85 7.90
C ALA A 78 -13.97 -6.28 6.94
N LEU A 79 -15.26 -6.49 7.23
CA LEU A 79 -16.36 -5.90 6.47
C LEU A 79 -16.35 -4.37 6.56
N GLY A 80 -16.18 -3.82 7.77
CA GLY A 80 -16.07 -2.38 7.99
C GLY A 80 -14.87 -1.76 7.27
N ALA A 81 -13.71 -2.43 7.28
CA ALA A 81 -12.52 -1.99 6.56
C ALA A 81 -12.70 -2.01 5.04
N ALA A 82 -13.37 -3.03 4.49
CA ALA A 82 -13.66 -3.11 3.07
C ALA A 82 -14.62 -1.99 2.62
N VAL A 83 -15.72 -1.80 3.35
CA VAL A 83 -16.71 -0.74 3.07
C VAL A 83 -16.08 0.64 3.24
N GLY A 84 -15.38 0.87 4.35
CA GLY A 84 -14.68 2.13 4.62
C GLY A 84 -13.60 2.46 3.58
N GLY A 85 -12.88 1.45 3.08
CA GLY A 85 -11.90 1.62 2.02
C GLY A 85 -12.52 2.05 0.69
N ILE A 86 -13.65 1.45 0.30
CA ILE A 86 -14.38 1.81 -0.93
C ILE A 86 -14.95 3.22 -0.81
N LEU A 87 -15.64 3.53 0.30
CA LEU A 87 -16.23 4.85 0.54
C LEU A 87 -15.16 5.94 0.62
N GLY A 88 -14.07 5.69 1.36
CA GLY A 88 -12.95 6.63 1.46
C GLY A 88 -12.32 6.92 0.10
N LYS A 89 -12.16 5.90 -0.75
CA LYS A 89 -11.67 6.08 -2.13
C LYS A 89 -12.59 7.00 -2.95
N GLN A 90 -13.91 6.77 -2.90
CA GLN A 90 -14.85 7.58 -3.67
C GLN A 90 -14.88 9.04 -3.20
N ILE A 91 -14.91 9.26 -1.88
CA ILE A 91 -14.85 10.60 -1.30
C ILE A 91 -13.55 11.29 -1.73
N PHE A 92 -12.42 10.58 -1.68
CA PHE A 92 -11.13 11.11 -2.10
C PHE A 92 -11.11 11.49 -3.59
N GLU A 93 -11.65 10.66 -4.48
CA GLU A 93 -11.75 10.97 -5.92
C GLU A 93 -12.64 12.19 -6.19
N ILE A 94 -13.78 12.33 -5.49
CA ILE A 94 -14.66 13.50 -5.62
C ILE A 94 -13.94 14.79 -5.19
N VAL A 95 -13.23 14.75 -4.06
CA VAL A 95 -12.45 15.90 -3.57
C VAL A 95 -11.33 16.25 -4.54
N LEU A 96 -10.68 15.24 -5.12
CA LEU A 96 -9.60 15.46 -6.09
C LEU A 96 -10.08 16.01 -7.43
N GLN A 97 -11.30 15.68 -7.86
CA GLN A 97 -11.90 16.20 -9.09
C GLN A 97 -12.48 17.61 -8.92
N SER A 98 -13.05 17.91 -7.76
CA SER A 98 -13.65 19.22 -7.45
C SER A 98 -12.60 20.25 -7.00
N GLY A 99 -11.56 19.80 -6.31
CA GLY A 99 -10.41 20.59 -5.96
C GLY A 99 -9.51 20.77 -7.18
N GLY A 100 -9.43 22.01 -7.69
CA GLY A 100 -8.56 22.34 -8.82
C GLY A 100 -7.07 22.05 -8.57
N ASN A 101 -6.18 22.74 -9.29
CA ASN A 101 -4.76 22.36 -9.32
C ASN A 101 -4.09 22.32 -7.92
N ALA A 102 -4.55 23.13 -6.97
CA ALA A 102 -4.05 23.14 -5.59
C ALA A 102 -4.23 21.81 -4.84
N VAL A 103 -5.38 21.14 -5.00
CA VAL A 103 -5.65 19.85 -4.31
C VAL A 103 -4.83 18.72 -4.93
N ARG A 104 -4.63 18.75 -6.24
CA ARG A 104 -3.75 17.81 -6.95
C ARG A 104 -2.29 17.95 -6.51
N ILE A 105 -1.81 19.19 -6.36
CA ILE A 105 -0.46 19.46 -5.85
C ILE A 105 -0.34 18.96 -4.40
N ALA A 106 -1.32 19.27 -3.54
CA ALA A 106 -1.33 18.80 -2.16
C ALA A 106 -1.31 17.27 -2.07
N GLN A 107 -2.06 16.56 -2.91
CA GLN A 107 -2.01 15.10 -3.00
C GLN A 107 -0.60 14.61 -3.35
N GLN A 108 0.03 15.18 -4.39
CA GLN A 108 1.35 14.74 -4.83
C GLN A 108 2.39 14.96 -3.73
N VAL A 109 2.36 16.11 -3.05
CA VAL A 109 3.21 16.40 -1.90
C VAL A 109 2.97 15.38 -0.78
N LEU A 110 1.71 15.08 -0.48
CA LEU A 110 1.35 14.09 0.54
C LEU A 110 1.86 12.69 0.18
N MET A 111 1.77 12.28 -1.09
CA MET A 111 2.31 11.00 -1.56
C MET A 111 3.82 10.92 -1.42
N ILE A 112 4.54 12.01 -1.73
CA ILE A 112 6.00 12.09 -1.53
C ILE A 112 6.33 11.97 -0.05
N LEU A 113 5.64 12.71 0.82
CA LEU A 113 5.82 12.64 2.27
C LEU A 113 5.56 11.23 2.83
N LEU A 114 4.48 10.57 2.40
CA LEU A 114 4.18 9.20 2.79
C LEU A 114 5.29 8.25 2.35
N THR A 115 5.80 8.41 1.13
CA THR A 115 6.91 7.61 0.60
C THR A 115 8.19 7.79 1.42
N LEU A 116 8.55 9.05 1.74
CA LEU A 116 9.70 9.37 2.59
C LEU A 116 9.51 8.84 4.02
N GLY A 117 8.31 8.97 4.58
CA GLY A 117 7.97 8.43 5.90
C GLY A 117 8.13 6.92 5.97
N VAL A 118 7.64 6.19 4.96
CA VAL A 118 7.83 4.74 4.85
C VAL A 118 9.31 4.39 4.69
N LEU A 119 10.05 5.12 3.85
CA LEU A 119 11.49 4.93 3.67
C LEU A 119 12.24 5.13 5.00
N ALA A 120 11.90 6.17 5.75
CA ALA A 120 12.47 6.46 7.06
C ALA A 120 12.12 5.37 8.08
N TYR A 121 10.86 4.93 8.14
CA TYR A 121 10.44 3.81 8.98
C TYR A 121 11.22 2.52 8.67
N THR A 122 11.35 2.17 7.39
CA THR A 122 12.13 1.01 6.95
C THR A 122 13.61 1.13 7.33
N ARG A 123 14.21 2.33 7.24
CA ARG A 123 15.60 2.59 7.65
C ARG A 123 15.78 2.54 9.16
N LEU A 124 14.83 3.04 9.93
CA LEU A 124 14.89 3.07 11.39
C LEU A 124 14.71 1.68 11.99
N ARG A 125 13.80 0.86 11.45
CA ARG A 125 13.62 -0.53 11.89
C ARG A 125 14.86 -1.39 11.64
N LYS A 126 15.58 -1.17 10.53
CA LYS A 126 16.90 -1.78 10.27
C LYS A 126 18.01 -1.38 11.25
N ARG A 127 17.80 -0.34 12.08
CA ARG A 127 18.75 0.10 13.10
C ARG A 127 18.43 -0.47 14.49
N ILE A 128 17.25 -1.07 14.67
CA ILE A 128 16.75 -1.56 15.97
C ILE A 128 16.78 -3.10 16.04
N VAL A 129 16.88 -3.79 14.90
CA VAL A 129 17.14 -5.24 14.79
C VAL A 129 18.62 -5.44 14.48
#